data_AF-A0A4P7SRN2-F1
#
_entry.id   AF-A0A4P7SRN2-F1
#
_cell.length_a   1.000
_cell.length_b   1.000
_cell.length_c   1.000
_cell.angle_alpha   90.00
_cell.angle_beta   90.00
_cell.angle_gamma   90.00
#
_symmetry.space_group_name_H-M   'P 1'
#
loop_
_entity.id
_entity.type
_entity.pdbx_description
1 polymer ?
#
loop_
_entity_poly.entity_id
_entity_poly.type
_entity_poly.pdbx_seq_one_letter_code
_entity_poly.pdbx_strand_id
1 'polypeptide(L)'
;MDTPLGLGERGSAIWQAMATTDIPRNALVLEAARTADRLDELDNIIQGKGVLNLMQFRLDFPSGDDEPYIVEVKFAAPLAEARQQATALAGILSKLAPADTKAAPQAAPSNLPSNVSPLQRLMQQQKA
;
A
#
# COMPACT_ATOMS: atom_id res chain seq x y z
N MET A 1 22.25 8.60 4.48
CA MET A 1 22.61 7.22 4.08
C MET A 1 22.35 7.09 2.60
N ASP A 2 23.20 6.37 1.89
CA ASP A 2 23.01 6.16 0.46
C ASP A 2 21.72 5.36 0.20
N THR A 3 21.03 5.70 -0.89
CA THR A 3 19.81 5.01 -1.31
C THR A 3 20.19 3.64 -1.89
N PRO A 4 19.52 2.54 -1.48
CA PRO A 4 19.69 1.23 -2.07
C PRO A 4 19.42 1.24 -3.57
N LEU A 5 20.24 0.51 -4.32
CA LEU A 5 20.08 0.36 -5.77
C LEU A 5 18.75 -0.35 -6.08
N GLY A 6 18.07 0.10 -7.13
CA GLY A 6 16.86 -0.53 -7.66
C GLY A 6 15.55 -0.12 -7.00
N LEU A 7 15.53 0.94 -6.18
CA LEU A 7 14.30 1.55 -5.68
C LEU A 7 13.74 2.55 -6.71
N GLY A 8 12.42 2.55 -6.85
CA GLY A 8 11.67 3.57 -7.60
C GLY A 8 11.60 4.89 -6.83
N GLU A 9 10.87 5.86 -7.37
CA GLU A 9 10.73 7.19 -6.77
C GLU A 9 10.12 7.11 -5.36
N ARG A 10 8.99 6.40 -5.24
CA ARG A 10 8.26 6.25 -3.99
C ARG A 10 9.03 5.43 -2.96
N GLY A 11 9.65 4.32 -3.36
CA GLY A 11 10.50 3.51 -2.48
C GLY A 11 11.71 4.27 -1.98
N SER A 12 12.36 5.05 -2.86
CA SER A 12 13.47 5.94 -2.47
C SER A 12 13.04 6.98 -1.44
N ALA A 13 11.86 7.59 -1.63
CA ALA A 13 11.32 8.55 -0.66
C ALA A 13 11.05 7.91 0.71
N ILE A 14 10.49 6.70 0.75
CA ILE A 14 10.28 5.94 2.00
C ILE A 14 11.61 5.63 2.69
N TRP A 15 12.62 5.18 1.93
CA TRP A 15 13.94 4.90 2.48
C TRP A 15 14.56 6.16 3.10
N GLN A 16 14.57 7.28 2.36
CA GLN A 16 15.12 8.54 2.85
C GLN A 16 14.42 9.06 4.10
N ALA A 17 13.10 8.85 4.21
CA ALA A 17 12.32 9.31 5.35
C ALA A 17 12.48 8.44 6.60
N MET A 18 12.67 7.13 6.45
CA MET A 18 12.53 6.17 7.57
C MET A 18 13.80 5.40 7.93
N ALA A 19 14.82 5.38 7.06
CA ALA A 19 16.04 4.64 7.32
C ALA A 19 16.86 5.32 8.43
N THR A 20 17.39 4.51 9.35
CA THR A 20 18.17 4.96 10.52
C THR A 20 19.52 4.23 10.58
N THR A 21 20.30 4.38 11.65
CA THR A 21 21.53 3.58 11.81
C THR A 21 21.26 2.12 12.21
N ASP A 22 20.01 1.76 12.51
CA ASP A 22 19.63 0.44 12.99
C ASP A 22 19.40 -0.55 11.85
N ILE A 23 20.25 -1.58 11.76
CA ILE A 23 20.28 -2.53 10.63
C ILE A 23 18.97 -3.35 10.53
N PRO A 24 18.44 -3.97 11.62
CA PRO A 24 17.20 -4.73 11.55
C PRO A 24 15.99 -3.87 11.16
N ARG A 25 15.91 -2.64 11.67
CA ARG A 25 14.89 -1.68 11.25
C ARG A 25 15.02 -1.35 9.77
N ASN A 26 16.23 -1.08 9.28
CA ASN A 26 16.46 -0.77 7.87
C ASN A 26 16.07 -1.91 6.93
N ALA A 27 16.24 -3.17 7.34
CA ALA A 27 15.74 -4.30 6.55
C ALA A 27 14.22 -4.21 6.33
N LEU A 28 13.46 -3.85 7.37
CA LEU A 28 12.01 -3.64 7.25
C LEU A 28 11.65 -2.40 6.43
N VAL A 29 12.41 -1.31 6.55
CA VAL A 29 12.22 -0.10 5.74
C VAL A 29 12.47 -0.40 4.26
N LEU A 30 13.48 -1.21 3.94
CA LEU A 30 13.77 -1.63 2.57
C LEU A 30 12.62 -2.45 1.96
N GLU A 31 12.06 -3.39 2.73
CA GLU A 31 10.92 -4.17 2.27
C GLU A 31 9.65 -3.32 2.10
N ALA A 32 9.45 -2.31 2.96
CA ALA A 32 8.39 -1.32 2.79
C ALA A 32 8.58 -0.51 1.49
N ALA A 33 9.79 -0.06 1.21
CA ALA A 33 10.14 0.68 0.00
C ALA A 33 9.87 -0.15 -1.27
N ARG A 34 10.34 -1.40 -1.31
CA ARG A 34 10.11 -2.32 -2.43
C ARG A 34 8.63 -2.63 -2.66
N THR A 35 7.87 -2.80 -1.57
CA THR A 35 6.42 -3.05 -1.66
C THR A 35 5.68 -1.82 -2.19
N ALA A 36 6.12 -0.61 -1.82
CA ALA A 36 5.56 0.63 -2.34
C ALA A 36 5.80 0.79 -3.84
N ASP A 37 7.02 0.52 -4.32
CA ASP A 37 7.34 0.56 -5.76
C ASP A 37 6.53 -0.47 -6.55
N ARG A 38 6.35 -1.68 -6.02
CA ARG A 38 5.54 -2.72 -6.66
C ARG A 38 4.06 -2.36 -6.73
N LEU A 39 3.54 -1.63 -5.73
CA LEU A 39 2.18 -1.10 -5.78
C LEU A 39 2.01 -0.05 -6.89
N ASP A 40 3.02 0.79 -7.13
CA ASP A 40 2.99 1.75 -8.24
C ASP A 40 3.05 1.02 -9.60
N GLU A 41 3.83 -0.06 -9.70
CA GLU A 41 3.84 -0.92 -10.89
C GLU A 41 2.47 -1.59 -11.13
N LEU A 42 1.83 -2.12 -10.09
CA LEU A 42 0.49 -2.71 -10.18
C LEU A 42 -0.57 -1.67 -10.58
N ASP A 43 -0.49 -0.45 -10.05
CA ASP A 43 -1.37 0.65 -10.44
C ASP A 43 -1.18 1.02 -11.91
N ASN A 44 0.07 1.06 -12.40
CA ASN A 44 0.37 1.25 -13.82
C ASN A 44 -0.21 0.13 -14.69
N ILE A 45 -0.19 -1.12 -14.22
CA ILE A 45 -0.82 -2.26 -14.93
C ILE A 45 -2.34 -2.09 -14.97
N ILE A 46 -2.97 -1.78 -13.84
CA ILE A 46 -4.42 -1.57 -13.74
C ILE A 46 -4.90 -0.42 -14.63
N GLN A 47 -4.11 0.65 -14.72
CA GLN A 47 -4.40 1.80 -15.60
C GLN A 47 -4.05 1.56 -17.07
N GLY A 48 -3.51 0.38 -17.42
CA GLY A 48 -3.08 0.05 -18.77
C GLY A 48 -1.81 0.80 -19.25
N LYS A 49 -1.11 1.51 -18.37
CA LYS A 49 0.11 2.27 -18.68
C LYS A 49 1.38 1.41 -18.67
N GLY A 50 1.42 0.35 -17.87
CA GLY A 50 2.58 -0.55 -17.74
C GLY A 50 2.55 -1.79 -18.65
N VAL A 51 1.41 -2.03 -19.31
CA VAL A 51 1.07 -3.30 -19.95
C VAL A 51 1.78 -3.54 -21.29
N LEU A 52 2.24 -2.49 -21.98
CA LEU A 52 2.85 -2.64 -23.32
C LEU A 52 4.24 -3.28 -23.31
N ASN A 53 4.98 -3.25 -22.19
CA ASN A 53 6.41 -3.63 -22.17
C ASN A 53 6.69 -5.07 -21.70
N LEU A 54 5.68 -5.84 -21.24
CA LEU A 54 5.85 -7.16 -20.61
C LEU A 54 5.00 -8.29 -21.23
N MET A 55 4.45 -8.09 -22.43
CA MET A 55 3.55 -9.07 -23.06
C MET A 55 4.30 -10.25 -23.67
N GLN A 56 3.96 -11.48 -23.26
CA GLN A 56 4.12 -12.67 -24.09
C GLN A 56 2.80 -12.90 -24.84
N PHE A 57 2.88 -12.82 -26.17
CA PHE A 57 1.74 -12.99 -27.07
C PHE A 57 1.42 -14.47 -27.24
N ARG A 58 0.18 -14.88 -26.91
CA ARG A 58 -0.41 -16.07 -27.53
C ARG A 58 -1.15 -15.59 -28.77
N LEU A 59 -0.55 -15.84 -29.92
CA LEU A 59 -1.15 -15.55 -31.21
C LEU A 59 -2.03 -16.74 -31.58
N ASP A 60 -3.35 -16.54 -31.57
CA ASP A 60 -4.24 -17.41 -32.32
C ASP A 60 -4.23 -16.90 -33.76
N PHE A 61 -3.64 -17.69 -34.66
CA PHE A 61 -3.61 -17.39 -36.08
C PHE A 61 -4.93 -17.89 -36.69
N PRO A 62 -5.81 -17.00 -37.17
CA PRO A 62 -6.96 -17.43 -37.95
C PRO A 62 -6.47 -18.08 -39.25
N SER A 63 -7.12 -19.16 -39.68
CA SER A 63 -6.74 -19.94 -40.87
C SER A 63 -7.05 -19.24 -42.21
N GLY A 64 -7.45 -17.97 -42.20
CA GLY A 64 -7.89 -17.21 -43.37
C GLY A 64 -7.09 -15.92 -43.55
N ASP A 65 -6.66 -15.65 -44.78
CA ASP A 65 -5.70 -14.59 -45.14
C ASP A 65 -6.20 -13.14 -44.92
N ASP A 66 -7.48 -12.92 -44.57
CA ASP A 66 -8.13 -11.60 -44.53
C ASP A 66 -8.73 -11.19 -43.16
N GLU A 67 -8.50 -11.95 -42.08
CA GLU A 67 -9.04 -11.59 -40.75
C GLU A 67 -8.01 -10.84 -39.87
N PRO A 68 -8.42 -9.77 -39.15
CA PRO A 68 -7.53 -9.05 -38.25
C PRO A 68 -7.10 -9.94 -37.07
N TYR A 69 -5.80 -9.96 -36.77
CA TYR A 69 -5.26 -10.64 -35.60
C TYR A 69 -5.82 -10.04 -34.30
N ILE A 70 -6.59 -10.83 -33.55
CA ILE A 70 -7.08 -10.43 -32.22
C ILE A 70 -6.14 -11.03 -31.18
N VAL A 71 -5.39 -10.17 -30.49
CA VAL A 71 -4.57 -10.55 -29.34
C VAL A 71 -5.37 -10.30 -28.06
N GLU A 72 -5.75 -11.37 -27.35
CA GLU A 72 -6.42 -11.26 -26.05
C GLU A 72 -5.40 -11.39 -24.91
N VAL A 73 -5.32 -10.36 -24.04
CA VAL A 73 -4.47 -10.37 -22.84
C VAL A 73 -5.36 -10.45 -21.60
N LYS A 74 -5.20 -11.52 -20.82
CA LYS A 74 -5.94 -11.75 -19.56
C LYS A 74 -5.04 -11.53 -18.35
N PHE A 75 -5.31 -10.48 -17.57
CA PHE A 75 -4.64 -10.28 -16.28
C PHE A 75 -5.32 -11.10 -15.19
N ALA A 76 -4.55 -11.96 -14.51
CA ALA A 76 -5.04 -12.74 -13.38
C ALA A 76 -5.19 -11.85 -12.14
N ALA A 77 -6.39 -11.31 -11.93
CA ALA A 77 -6.81 -10.61 -10.71
C ALA A 77 -5.82 -9.54 -10.15
N PRO A 78 -5.34 -8.57 -10.95
CA PRO A 78 -4.35 -7.57 -10.51
C PRO A 78 -4.82 -6.74 -9.30
N LEU A 79 -6.13 -6.49 -9.20
CA LEU A 79 -6.73 -5.80 -8.04
C LEU A 79 -6.63 -6.61 -6.74
N ALA A 80 -6.65 -7.94 -6.81
CA ALA A 80 -6.52 -8.78 -5.63
C ALA A 80 -5.09 -8.72 -5.08
N GLU A 81 -4.10 -8.81 -5.97
CA GLU A 81 -2.68 -8.69 -5.63
C GLU A 81 -2.37 -7.31 -5.03
N ALA A 82 -2.87 -6.24 -5.63
CA ALA A 82 -2.70 -4.88 -5.11
C ALA A 82 -3.23 -4.74 -3.68
N ARG A 83 -4.41 -5.33 -3.37
CA ARG A 83 -4.95 -5.32 -2.00
C ARG A 83 -4.07 -6.09 -1.02
N GLN A 84 -3.52 -7.24 -1.43
CA GLN A 84 -2.64 -8.03 -0.58
C GLN A 84 -1.34 -7.27 -0.25
N GLN A 85 -0.72 -6.66 -1.26
CA GLN A 85 0.50 -5.86 -1.06
C GLN A 85 0.24 -4.59 -0.24
N ALA A 86 -0.89 -3.91 -0.44
CA ALA A 86 -1.28 -2.76 0.38
C ALA A 86 -1.45 -3.14 1.85
N THR A 87 -2.04 -4.31 2.12
CA THR A 87 -2.19 -4.85 3.48
C THR A 87 -0.84 -5.19 4.10
N ALA A 88 0.06 -5.82 3.34
CA ALA A 88 1.42 -6.13 3.78
C ALA A 88 2.20 -4.85 4.11
N LEU A 89 2.15 -3.84 3.24
CA LEU A 89 2.79 -2.54 3.44
C LEU A 89 2.27 -1.86 4.72
N ALA A 90 0.96 -1.80 4.92
CA ALA A 90 0.37 -1.25 6.13
C ALA A 90 0.86 -1.98 7.39
N GLY A 91 0.96 -3.31 7.32
CA GLY A 91 1.53 -4.13 8.39
C GLY A 91 2.98 -3.81 8.70
N ILE A 92 3.83 -3.60 7.69
CA ILE A 92 5.24 -3.22 7.89
C ILE A 92 5.34 -1.82 8.50
N LEU A 93 4.61 -0.85 7.94
CA LEU A 93 4.63 0.54 8.44
C LEU A 93 4.14 0.63 9.89
N SER A 94 3.13 -0.15 10.28
CA SER A 94 2.64 -0.19 11.66
C SER A 94 3.70 -0.66 12.67
N LYS A 95 4.62 -1.55 12.25
CA LYS A 95 5.74 -2.03 13.09
C LYS A 95 6.88 -1.01 13.15
N LEU A 96 7.00 -0.16 12.14
CA LEU A 96 8.02 0.89 12.06
C LEU A 96 7.59 2.18 12.77
N ALA A 97 6.28 2.37 12.99
CA ALA A 97 5.72 3.53 13.67
C ALA A 97 6.29 3.66 15.11
N PRO A 98 6.73 4.86 15.53
CA PRO A 98 7.17 5.10 16.90
C PRO A 98 6.05 4.74 17.89
N ALA A 99 6.41 4.10 19.01
CA ALA A 99 5.46 3.71 20.05
C ALA A 99 4.58 4.88 20.54
N ASP A 100 5.07 6.11 20.45
CA ASP A 100 4.40 7.34 20.87
C ASP A 100 3.23 7.78 19.96
N THR A 101 3.10 7.20 18.77
CA THR A 101 1.96 7.47 17.86
C THR A 101 0.79 6.52 18.06
N LYS A 102 0.92 5.51 18.93
CA LYS A 102 -0.26 4.88 19.51
C LYS A 102 -0.88 5.91 20.43
N ALA A 103 -1.84 6.68 19.92
CA ALA A 103 -2.71 7.49 20.74
C ALA A 103 -3.13 6.62 21.92
N ALA A 104 -2.60 6.94 23.11
CA ALA A 104 -3.00 6.25 24.32
C ALA A 104 -4.53 6.32 24.33
N PRO A 105 -5.25 5.20 24.55
CA PRO A 105 -6.70 5.26 24.66
C PRO A 105 -6.99 6.36 25.68
N GLN A 106 -7.60 7.44 25.20
CA GLN A 106 -7.83 8.63 26.02
C GLN A 106 -8.66 8.14 27.19
N ALA A 107 -8.02 8.02 28.36
CA ALA A 107 -8.67 7.47 29.52
C ALA A 107 -9.90 8.32 29.76
N ALA A 108 -11.08 7.69 29.68
CA ALA A 108 -12.32 8.36 30.00
C ALA A 108 -12.15 9.01 31.39
N PRO A 109 -12.47 10.30 31.57
CA PRO A 109 -12.28 10.96 32.86
C PRO A 109 -13.02 10.15 33.93
N SER A 110 -12.29 9.75 34.98
CA SER A 110 -12.71 8.80 36.03
C SER A 110 -13.85 9.31 36.93
N ASN A 111 -14.43 10.48 36.61
CA ASN A 111 -15.35 11.20 37.48
C ASN A 111 -16.72 11.42 36.82
N LEU A 112 -17.23 10.42 36.10
CA LEU A 112 -18.57 10.46 35.51
C LEU A 112 -19.35 9.18 35.84
N PRO A 113 -20.65 9.30 36.18
CA PRO A 113 -21.45 8.16 36.59
C PRO A 113 -21.62 7.16 35.43
N SER A 114 -21.63 5.87 35.76
CA SER A 114 -21.52 4.72 34.85
C SER A 114 -22.71 4.49 33.91
N ASN A 115 -23.69 5.40 33.92
CA ASN A 115 -24.99 5.26 33.27
C ASN A 115 -25.20 6.19 32.06
N VAL A 116 -24.16 6.83 31.54
CA VAL A 116 -24.27 7.74 30.37
C VAL A 116 -23.67 7.14 29.10
N SER A 117 -24.50 6.98 28.08
CA SER A 117 -24.08 6.43 26.79
C SER A 117 -23.09 7.36 26.06
N PRO A 118 -22.16 6.84 25.23
CA PRO A 118 -21.22 7.64 24.45
C PRO A 118 -21.87 8.74 23.59
N LEU A 119 -23.08 8.50 23.09
CA LEU A 119 -23.85 9.46 22.28
C LEU A 119 -24.33 10.67 23.10
N GLN A 120 -24.78 10.47 24.34
CA GLN A 120 -25.19 11.56 25.22
C GLN A 120 -24.02 12.49 25.59
N ARG A 121 -22.78 11.97 25.59
CA ARG A 121 -21.55 12.75 25.86
C ARG A 121 -21.29 13.77 24.75
N LEU A 122 -21.46 13.36 23.49
CA LEU A 122 -21.24 14.20 22.32
C LEU A 122 -22.25 15.35 22.23
N MET A 123 -23.50 15.09 22.63
CA MET A 123 -24.56 16.10 22.61
C MET A 123 -24.40 17.17 23.69
N GLN A 124 -23.76 16.87 24.83
CA GLN A 124 -23.51 17.86 25.89
C GLN A 124 -22.34 18.79 25.55
N GLN A 125 -21.30 18.29 24.87
CA GLN A 125 -20.14 19.11 24.47
C GLN A 125 -20.46 20.13 23.38
N GLN A 126 -21.47 19.90 22.54
CA GLN A 126 -21.88 20.85 21.50
C GLN A 126 -22.75 22.00 22.00
N LYS A 127 -23.10 22.02 23.29
CA LYS A 127 -23.94 23.06 23.92
C LYS A 127 -23.20 23.95 24.92
N ALA A 128 -21.88 23.82 25.03
CA ALA A 128 -21.03 24.66 25.88
C ALA A 128 -20.26 25.68 25.04
#